data_AF-A0A1L7AJT9-F1
#
_entry.id   AF-A0A1L7AJT9-F1
#
_cell.length_a   1.000
_cell.length_b   1.000
_cell.length_c   1.000
_cell.angle_alpha   90.00
_cell.angle_beta   90.00
_cell.angle_gamma   90.00
#
_symmetry.space_group_name_H-M   'P 1'
#
loop_
_entity.id
_entity.type
_entity.pdbx_description
1 polymer ?
#
loop_
_entity_poly.entity_id
_entity_poly.type
_entity_poly.pdbx_seq_one_letter_code
_entity_poly.pdbx_strand_id
1 'polypeptide(L)'
;MDAIFHLALTPDPWRALPPHYGNPATISRYFRRLTHNGLWSRLLTLLAETHPSHPLRAIEHRICRAARRAYRILGLRLILLARRLGLRSALPGPPWLLPDPDLSETLRRTKIPPFPTRYGTITAYRNWLKTLAALHRTAGGRARLPNRLRHAWP
;
A
#
# COMPACT_ATOMS: atom_id res chain seq x y z
N MET A 1 -11.35 11.03 -17.23
CA MET A 1 -10.26 10.53 -16.35
C MET A 1 -9.68 11.65 -15.50
N ASP A 2 -9.64 12.88 -16.02
CA ASP A 2 -9.03 14.04 -15.35
C ASP A 2 -9.65 14.37 -14.00
N ALA A 3 -10.97 14.26 -13.88
CA ALA A 3 -11.67 14.43 -12.60
C ALA A 3 -11.17 13.46 -11.51
N ILE A 4 -10.88 12.21 -11.87
CA ILE A 4 -10.34 11.20 -10.95
C ILE A 4 -8.92 11.59 -10.55
N PHE A 5 -8.09 11.99 -11.51
CA PHE A 5 -6.71 12.38 -11.24
C PHE A 5 -6.63 13.65 -10.39
N HIS A 6 -7.44 14.65 -10.69
CA HIS A 6 -7.56 15.87 -9.90
C HIS A 6 -7.87 15.55 -8.43
N LEU A 7 -8.90 14.74 -8.19
CA LEU A 7 -9.28 14.35 -6.84
C LEU A 7 -8.33 13.33 -6.18
N ALA A 8 -7.54 12.58 -6.95
CA ALA A 8 -6.55 11.65 -6.39
C ALA A 8 -5.34 12.39 -5.78
N LEU A 9 -5.05 13.59 -6.29
CA LEU A 9 -3.99 14.45 -5.78
C LEU A 9 -4.39 15.10 -4.44
N THR A 10 -5.68 15.20 -4.14
CA THR A 10 -6.17 15.74 -2.86
C THR A 10 -6.66 14.63 -1.91
N PRO A 11 -6.67 14.86 -0.58
CA PRO A 11 -7.27 13.94 0.37
C PRO A 11 -8.80 14.01 0.43
N ASP A 12 -9.42 14.85 -0.41
CA ASP A 12 -10.82 15.27 -0.28
C ASP A 12 -11.81 14.18 -0.67
N PRO A 13 -13.03 14.20 -0.08
CA PRO A 13 -14.10 13.30 -0.49
C PRO A 13 -14.57 13.58 -1.91
N TRP A 14 -15.22 12.60 -2.55
CA TRP A 14 -15.76 12.76 -3.92
C TRP A 14 -16.68 13.96 -4.06
N ARG A 15 -17.43 14.31 -3.01
CA ARG A 15 -18.35 15.46 -2.99
C ARG A 15 -17.67 16.82 -3.15
N ALA A 16 -16.37 16.92 -2.85
CA ALA A 16 -15.61 18.17 -2.98
C ALA A 16 -15.10 18.42 -4.41
N LEU A 17 -15.47 17.57 -5.37
CA LEU A 17 -15.05 17.74 -6.74
C LEU A 17 -15.64 19.03 -7.35
N PRO A 18 -14.82 19.84 -8.05
CA PRO A 18 -15.31 21.05 -8.69
C PRO A 18 -16.48 20.79 -9.67
N PRO A 19 -17.49 21.69 -9.74
CA PRO A 19 -18.67 21.49 -10.58
C PRO A 19 -18.39 21.29 -12.07
N HIS A 20 -17.30 21.88 -12.59
CA HIS A 20 -16.91 21.79 -14.01
C HIS A 20 -16.54 20.36 -14.45
N TYR A 21 -16.18 19.47 -13.52
CA TYR A 21 -15.93 18.06 -13.84
C TYR A 21 -17.21 17.21 -13.96
N GLY A 22 -18.37 17.79 -13.63
CA GLY A 22 -19.66 17.10 -13.65
C GLY A 22 -20.04 16.46 -12.32
N ASN A 23 -21.02 15.55 -12.36
CA ASN A 23 -21.63 15.00 -11.14
C ASN A 23 -20.65 14.07 -10.36
N PRO A 24 -20.31 14.41 -9.10
CA PRO A 24 -19.46 13.59 -8.25
C PRO A 24 -19.91 12.14 -8.06
N ALA A 25 -21.22 11.91 -7.98
CA ALA A 25 -21.78 10.58 -7.76
C ALA A 25 -21.50 9.66 -8.96
N THR A 26 -21.65 10.19 -10.17
CA THR A 26 -21.37 9.45 -11.41
C THR A 26 -19.89 9.10 -11.51
N ILE A 27 -19.01 10.03 -11.19
CA ILE A 27 -17.55 9.83 -11.24
C ILE A 27 -17.10 8.80 -10.20
N SER A 28 -17.65 8.86 -8.98
CA SER A 28 -17.33 7.87 -7.95
C SER A 28 -17.79 6.45 -8.33
N ARG A 29 -18.97 6.31 -8.96
CA ARG A 29 -19.46 5.03 -9.50
C ARG A 29 -18.57 4.52 -10.64
N TYR A 30 -18.19 5.40 -11.56
CA TYR A 30 -17.28 5.06 -12.65
C TYR A 30 -15.90 4.62 -12.12
N PHE A 31 -15.35 5.32 -11.13
CA PHE A 31 -14.10 4.93 -10.46
C PHE A 31 -14.19 3.54 -9.83
N ARG A 32 -15.28 3.24 -9.12
CA ARG A 32 -15.50 1.89 -8.56
C ARG A 32 -15.56 0.83 -9.65
N ARG A 33 -16.27 1.08 -10.74
CA ARG A 33 -16.34 0.18 -11.90
C ARG A 33 -14.95 -0.10 -12.50
N LEU A 34 -14.16 0.94 -12.75
CA LEU A 34 -12.78 0.79 -13.23
C LEU A 34 -11.91 -0.01 -12.26
N THR A 35 -12.11 0.22 -10.95
CA THR A 35 -11.37 -0.47 -9.90
C THR A 35 -11.68 -1.96 -9.88
N HIS A 36 -12.96 -2.34 -9.96
CA HIS A 36 -13.38 -3.74 -10.06
C HIS A 36 -12.91 -4.42 -11.36
N ASN A 37 -12.86 -3.67 -12.46
CA ASN A 37 -12.33 -4.15 -13.74
C ASN A 37 -10.80 -4.34 -13.73
N GLY A 38 -10.11 -4.04 -12.62
CA GLY A 38 -8.68 -4.27 -12.46
C GLY A 38 -7.78 -3.25 -13.19
N LEU A 39 -8.33 -2.09 -13.59
CA LEU A 39 -7.56 -1.06 -14.31
C LEU A 39 -6.28 -0.67 -13.56
N TRP A 40 -6.38 -0.42 -12.25
CA TRP A 40 -5.25 0.06 -11.46
C TRP A 40 -4.12 -0.97 -11.37
N SER A 41 -4.45 -2.24 -11.19
CA SER A 41 -3.44 -3.31 -11.18
C SER A 41 -2.70 -3.37 -12.51
N ARG A 42 -3.43 -3.31 -13.64
CA ARG A 42 -2.82 -3.32 -14.98
C ARG A 42 -1.93 -2.09 -15.20
N LEU A 43 -2.39 -0.90 -14.83
CA LEU A 43 -1.60 0.33 -14.98
C LEU A 43 -0.34 0.31 -14.13
N LEU A 44 -0.38 -0.22 -12.90
CA LEU A 44 0.80 -0.37 -12.05
C LEU A 44 1.80 -1.36 -12.64
N THR A 45 1.33 -2.51 -13.14
CA THR A 45 2.20 -3.49 -13.82
C THR A 45 2.86 -2.88 -15.05
N LEU A 46 2.07 -2.21 -15.91
CA LEU A 46 2.60 -1.52 -17.07
C LEU A 46 3.64 -0.48 -16.67
N LEU A 47 3.37 0.35 -15.65
CA LEU A 47 4.34 1.33 -15.16
C LEU A 47 5.65 0.68 -14.70
N ALA A 48 5.61 -0.49 -14.08
CA ALA A 48 6.82 -1.19 -13.66
C ALA A 48 7.66 -1.70 -14.83
N GLU A 49 7.01 -2.19 -15.89
CA GLU A 49 7.66 -2.73 -17.09
C GLU A 49 8.11 -1.63 -18.09
N THR A 50 7.50 -0.45 -17.98
CA THR A 50 7.69 0.62 -18.94
C THR A 50 9.03 1.35 -18.76
N HIS A 51 9.72 1.60 -19.88
CA HIS A 51 10.97 2.36 -19.93
C HIS A 51 10.81 3.80 -19.39
N PRO A 52 11.84 4.40 -18.75
CA PRO A 52 11.75 5.75 -18.18
C PRO A 52 11.32 6.87 -19.15
N SER A 53 11.60 6.73 -20.44
CA SER A 53 11.26 7.73 -21.48
C SER A 53 9.81 7.64 -21.99
N HIS A 54 9.03 6.67 -21.56
CA HIS A 54 7.68 6.48 -22.07
C HIS A 54 6.70 7.54 -21.51
N PRO A 55 5.73 8.02 -22.30
CA PRO A 55 4.78 9.06 -21.87
C PRO A 55 3.97 8.70 -20.61
N LEU A 56 3.76 7.41 -20.34
CA LEU A 56 3.11 6.96 -19.09
C LEU A 56 3.86 7.38 -17.83
N ARG A 57 5.19 7.54 -17.88
CA ARG A 57 5.98 7.99 -16.73
C ARG A 57 5.65 9.43 -16.34
N ALA A 58 5.25 10.27 -17.30
CA ALA A 58 4.83 11.65 -17.01
C ALA A 58 3.56 11.73 -16.15
N ILE A 59 2.72 10.68 -16.16
CA ILE A 59 1.50 10.60 -15.35
C ILE A 59 1.59 9.57 -14.21
N GLU A 60 2.76 8.98 -13.98
CA GLU A 60 2.98 7.95 -12.97
C GLU A 60 2.45 8.38 -11.60
N HIS A 61 2.79 9.60 -11.16
CA HIS A 61 2.37 10.12 -9.87
C HIS A 61 0.83 10.14 -9.75
N ARG A 62 0.12 10.57 -10.79
CA ARG A 62 -1.36 10.61 -10.80
C ARG A 62 -1.97 9.21 -10.75
N ILE A 63 -1.39 8.26 -11.48
CA ILE A 63 -1.81 6.86 -11.47
C ILE A 63 -1.59 6.25 -10.08
N CYS A 64 -0.40 6.41 -9.51
CA CYS A 64 -0.06 5.94 -8.17
C CYS A 64 -1.01 6.50 -7.11
N ARG A 65 -1.32 7.80 -7.16
CA ARG A 65 -2.27 8.44 -6.25
C ARG A 65 -3.70 7.94 -6.43
N ALA A 66 -4.14 7.69 -7.66
CA ALA A 66 -5.45 7.12 -7.93
C ALA A 66 -5.55 5.66 -7.45
N ALA A 67 -4.53 4.85 -7.70
CA ALA A 67 -4.40 3.49 -7.20
C ALA A 67 -4.38 3.46 -5.67
N ARG A 68 -3.67 4.40 -5.04
CA ARG A 68 -3.70 4.58 -3.58
C ARG A 68 -5.12 4.74 -3.09
N ARG A 69 -6.00 5.50 -3.75
CA ARG A 69 -7.41 5.65 -3.34
C ARG A 69 -8.23 4.36 -3.53
N ALA A 70 -7.89 3.57 -4.55
CA ALA A 70 -8.52 2.29 -4.86
C ALA A 70 -8.23 1.19 -3.82
N TYR A 71 -7.24 1.38 -2.93
CA TYR A 71 -6.93 0.42 -1.86
C TYR A 71 -8.13 0.08 -0.97
N ARG A 72 -9.05 1.03 -0.76
CA ARG A 72 -10.26 0.81 0.05
C ARG A 72 -11.22 -0.19 -0.58
N ILE A 73 -11.09 -0.43 -1.88
CA ILE A 73 -11.95 -1.32 -2.66
C ILE A 73 -11.23 -2.65 -2.90
N LEU A 74 -9.98 -2.62 -3.40
CA LEU A 74 -9.22 -3.83 -3.73
C LEU A 74 -8.49 -4.45 -2.53
N GLY A 75 -8.36 -3.72 -1.43
CA GLY A 75 -7.75 -4.18 -0.19
C GLY A 75 -6.28 -4.57 -0.33
N LEU A 76 -5.92 -5.66 0.35
CA LEU A 76 -4.54 -6.14 0.47
C LEU A 76 -3.89 -6.50 -0.87
N ARG A 77 -4.67 -7.00 -1.84
CA ARG A 77 -4.15 -7.44 -3.15
C ARG A 77 -3.40 -6.34 -3.89
N LEU A 78 -3.95 -5.13 -3.89
CA LEU A 78 -3.33 -3.97 -4.53
C LEU A 78 -2.07 -3.52 -3.78
N ILE A 79 -2.07 -3.59 -2.45
CA ILE A 79 -0.93 -3.24 -1.61
C ILE A 79 0.25 -4.17 -1.88
N LEU A 80 0.00 -5.49 -1.94
CA LEU A 80 1.04 -6.48 -2.22
C LEU A 80 1.59 -6.30 -3.64
N LEU A 81 0.73 -6.04 -4.63
CA LEU A 81 1.16 -5.76 -6.00
C LEU A 81 2.05 -4.52 -6.06
N ALA A 82 1.60 -3.39 -5.52
CA ALA A 82 2.38 -2.15 -5.51
C ALA A 82 3.74 -2.32 -4.80
N ARG A 83 3.78 -3.12 -3.72
CA ARG A 83 5.01 -3.42 -2.98
C ARG A 83 5.98 -4.28 -3.78
N ARG A 84 5.49 -5.33 -4.45
CA ARG A 84 6.31 -6.19 -5.32
C ARG A 84 6.89 -5.44 -6.51
N LEU A 85 6.13 -4.50 -7.07
CA LEU A 85 6.57 -3.66 -8.17
C LEU A 85 7.50 -2.51 -7.73
N GLY A 86 7.75 -2.33 -6.43
CA GLY A 86 8.58 -1.25 -5.91
C GLY A 86 7.96 0.16 -6.02
N LEU A 87 6.68 0.29 -6.38
CA LEU A 87 5.99 1.56 -6.59
C LEU A 87 5.51 2.16 -5.26
N ARG A 88 6.45 2.73 -4.50
CA ARG A 88 6.21 3.26 -3.14
C ARG A 88 5.13 4.34 -3.09
N SER A 89 5.02 5.18 -4.13
CA SER A 89 4.00 6.23 -4.24
C SER A 89 2.58 5.67 -4.42
N ALA A 90 2.41 4.40 -4.83
CA ALA A 90 1.09 3.78 -4.91
C ALA A 90 0.60 3.24 -3.55
N LEU A 91 1.51 3.10 -2.57
CA LEU A 91 1.19 2.56 -1.25
C LEU A 91 0.42 3.59 -0.40
N PRO A 92 -0.55 3.15 0.43
CA PRO A 92 -1.29 4.04 1.32
C PRO A 92 -0.45 4.59 2.47
N GLY A 93 0.74 4.03 2.71
CA GLY A 93 1.67 4.48 3.73
C GLY A 93 3.04 3.82 3.58
N PRO A 94 3.93 4.03 4.55
CA PRO A 94 5.27 3.49 4.52
C PRO A 94 5.33 1.97 4.42
N PRO A 95 6.26 1.40 3.62
CA PRO A 95 6.38 -0.05 3.43
C PRO A 95 6.50 -0.84 4.75
N TRP A 96 7.26 -0.34 5.73
CA TRP A 96 7.45 -1.04 7.01
C TRP A 96 6.19 -1.08 7.90
N LEU A 97 5.16 -0.30 7.59
CA LEU A 97 3.87 -0.36 8.28
C LEU A 97 2.85 -1.24 7.55
N LEU A 98 3.15 -1.64 6.31
CA LEU A 98 2.28 -2.47 5.50
C LEU A 98 2.71 -3.94 5.57
N PRO A 99 1.79 -4.88 5.31
CA PRO A 99 2.13 -6.30 5.24
C PRO A 99 3.25 -6.53 4.22
N ASP A 100 4.19 -7.37 4.61
CA ASP A 100 5.36 -7.69 3.79
C ASP A 100 5.14 -9.02 3.05
N PRO A 101 5.02 -9.03 1.69
CA PRO A 101 4.85 -10.25 0.92
C PRO A 101 6.03 -11.21 1.05
N ASP A 102 7.23 -10.69 1.29
CA ASP A 102 8.47 -11.46 1.26
C ASP A 102 9.02 -11.66 2.68
N LEU A 103 8.15 -11.52 3.70
CA LEU A 103 8.52 -11.74 5.09
C LEU A 103 9.02 -13.15 5.33
N SER A 104 8.38 -14.16 4.72
CA SER A 104 8.81 -15.55 4.84
C SER A 104 10.21 -15.76 4.27
N GLU A 105 10.53 -15.16 3.13
CA GLU A 105 11.84 -15.24 2.51
C GLU A 105 12.90 -14.49 3.33
N THR A 106 12.54 -13.34 3.87
CA THR A 106 13.40 -12.56 4.76
C THR A 106 13.70 -13.35 6.03
N LEU A 107 12.69 -14.01 6.62
CA LEU A 107 12.86 -14.84 7.81
C LEU A 107 13.66 -16.10 7.52
N ARG A 108 13.47 -16.75 6.38
CA ARG A 108 14.28 -17.91 5.95
C ARG A 108 15.77 -17.58 5.87
N ARG A 109 16.12 -16.36 5.44
CA ARG A 109 17.51 -15.88 5.38
C ARG A 109 18.05 -15.44 6.74
N THR A 110 17.18 -15.15 7.70
CA THR A 110 17.56 -14.65 9.01
C THR A 110 17.93 -15.83 9.91
N LYS A 111 19.12 -15.81 10.51
CA LYS A 111 19.51 -16.80 11.53
C LYS A 111 18.71 -16.55 12.81
N ILE A 112 17.60 -17.25 12.97
CA ILE A 112 16.80 -17.21 14.20
C ILE A 112 17.52 -18.05 15.26
N PRO A 113 17.86 -17.49 16.44
CA PRO A 113 18.51 -18.25 17.49
C PRO A 113 17.60 -19.40 17.95
N PRO A 114 18.16 -20.58 18.29
CA PRO A 114 17.38 -21.70 18.77
C PRO A 114 16.65 -21.34 20.06
N PHE A 115 15.50 -21.99 20.28
CA PHE A 115 14.67 -21.76 21.45
C PHE A 115 15.46 -22.11 22.73
N PRO A 116 15.51 -21.21 23.74
CA PRO A 116 16.22 -21.48 24.98
C PRO A 116 15.54 -22.63 25.73
N THR A 117 16.19 -23.80 25.78
CA THR A 117 15.64 -25.04 26.34
C THR A 117 16.06 -25.29 27.80
N ARG A 118 16.92 -24.44 28.36
CA ARG A 118 17.40 -24.58 29.74
C ARG A 118 16.36 -24.09 30.76
N TYR A 119 16.18 -24.86 31.84
CA TYR A 119 15.41 -24.42 33.00
C TYR A 119 16.03 -23.14 33.62
N GLY A 120 15.18 -22.20 34.06
CA GLY A 120 15.59 -20.94 34.69
C GLY A 120 15.73 -19.72 33.75
N THR A 121 15.54 -19.88 32.44
CA THR A 121 15.70 -18.76 31.48
C THR A 121 14.39 -18.02 31.16
N ILE A 122 13.62 -17.64 32.19
CA ILE A 122 12.34 -16.90 32.03
C ILE A 122 12.53 -15.62 31.22
N THR A 123 13.63 -14.90 31.42
CA THR A 123 13.96 -13.67 30.70
C THR A 123 14.16 -13.91 29.20
N ALA A 124 14.84 -15.00 28.83
CA ALA A 124 15.06 -15.36 27.43
C ALA A 124 13.75 -15.74 26.73
N TYR A 125 12.88 -16.49 27.42
CA TYR A 125 11.54 -16.82 26.93
C TYR A 125 10.68 -15.57 26.70
N ARG A 126 10.66 -14.64 27.66
CA ARG A 126 9.94 -13.35 27.51
C ARG A 126 10.45 -12.54 26.32
N ASN A 127 11.76 -12.49 26.11
CA ASN A 127 12.34 -11.78 24.96
C ASN A 127 11.95 -12.45 23.64
N TRP A 128 11.94 -13.78 23.59
CA TRP A 128 11.53 -14.53 22.41
C TRP A 128 10.04 -14.35 22.07
N LEU A 129 9.15 -14.35 23.08
CA LEU A 129 7.74 -14.01 22.88
C LEU A 129 7.56 -12.57 22.38
N LYS A 130 8.35 -11.61 22.89
CA LYS A 130 8.34 -10.23 22.39
C LYS A 130 8.76 -10.15 20.92
N THR A 131 9.78 -10.91 20.51
CA THR A 131 10.22 -10.95 19.11
C THR A 131 9.15 -11.57 18.22
N LEU A 132 8.52 -12.67 18.63
CA LEU A 132 7.40 -13.26 17.88
C LEU A 132 6.21 -12.31 17.77
N ALA A 133 5.87 -11.62 18.86
CA ALA A 133 4.79 -10.63 18.85
C ALA A 133 5.11 -9.44 17.94
N ALA A 134 6.38 -9.05 17.81
CA ALA A 134 6.82 -8.04 16.86
C ALA A 134 6.73 -8.54 15.42
N LEU A 135 7.16 -9.78 15.15
CA LEU A 135 7.06 -10.42 13.84
C LEU A 135 5.62 -10.59 13.37
N HIS A 136 4.73 -10.99 14.27
CA HIS A 136 3.30 -11.08 13.99
C HIS A 136 2.72 -9.71 13.61
N ARG A 137 3.13 -8.63 14.33
CA ARG A 137 2.74 -7.26 13.99
C ARG A 137 3.27 -6.80 12.64
N THR A 138 4.47 -7.21 12.24
CA THR A 138 4.99 -6.90 10.89
C THR A 138 4.29 -7.70 9.80
N ALA A 139 3.93 -8.95 10.05
CA ALA A 139 3.19 -9.80 9.12
C ALA A 139 1.78 -9.25 8.84
N GLY A 140 1.06 -8.87 9.91
CA GLY A 140 -0.29 -8.30 9.79
C GLY A 140 -0.32 -6.87 9.25
N GLY A 141 0.81 -6.16 9.25
CA GLY A 141 0.85 -4.72 9.03
C GLY A 141 0.05 -3.94 10.08
N ARG A 142 0.03 -2.62 9.97
CA ARG A 142 -0.77 -1.76 10.86
C ARG A 142 -2.08 -1.36 10.19
N ALA A 143 -3.19 -1.54 10.91
CA ALA A 143 -4.51 -1.14 10.46
C ALA A 143 -4.68 0.39 10.30
N ARG A 144 -3.91 1.18 11.06
CA ARG A 144 -3.97 2.65 11.05
C ARG A 144 -2.57 3.25 10.96
N LEU A 145 -2.46 4.30 10.14
CA LEU A 145 -1.27 5.13 10.06
C LEU A 145 -1.33 6.22 11.15
N PRO A 146 -0.22 6.48 11.86
CA PRO A 146 -0.10 7.65 12.72
C PRO A 146 -0.41 8.94 11.93
N ASN A 147 -1.14 9.87 12.55
CA ASN A 147 -1.62 11.06 11.85
C ASN A 147 -0.47 11.90 11.24
N ARG A 148 0.67 11.98 11.92
CA ARG A 148 1.90 12.63 11.40
C ARG A 148 2.35 12.02 10.07
N LEU A 149 2.35 10.69 9.95
CA LEU A 149 2.76 9.99 8.74
C LEU A 149 1.71 10.08 7.64
N ARG A 150 0.42 10.20 7.99
CA ARG A 150 -0.67 10.34 7.02
C ARG A 150 -0.53 11.61 6.16
N HIS A 151 -0.04 12.69 6.74
CA HIS A 151 0.16 13.97 6.05
C HIS A 151 1.52 14.09 5.38
N ALA A 152 2.56 13.44 5.94
CA ALA A 152 3.92 13.48 5.41
C ALA A 152 4.18 12.48 4.27
N TRP A 153 3.29 11.48 4.06
CA TRP A 153 3.52 10.46 3.04
C TRP A 153 3.16 10.96 1.63
N PRO A 154 4.11 10.98 0.68
CA PRO A 154 3.95 11.56 -0.67
C PRO A 154 2.98 10.74 -1.53
#